data_AF-A0A1W0E2M6-F1
#
_entry.id   AF-A0A1W0E2M6-F1
#
_cell.length_a   1.000
_cell.length_b   1.000
_cell.length_c   1.000
_cell.angle_alpha   90.00
_cell.angle_beta   90.00
_cell.angle_gamma   90.00
#
_symmetry.space_group_name_H-M   'P 1'
#
loop_
_entity.id
_entity.type
_entity.pdbx_description
1 polymer ?
#
loop_
_entity_poly.entity_id
_entity_poly.type
_entity_poly.pdbx_seq_one_letter_code
_entity_poly.pdbx_strand_id
1 'polypeptide(L)'
;MKNSEITEAFIETNKLHPTVQEIYTRSSDSYSRFKTLFLKKEHLINLQNANKVGILAEIKSIWFTKENSLFIYNYCTTTVEEINGFGHSILFVKIFTPTSGIFSKNINYCLFVLTKHEAIIYAIESDTNNIVYTDFSCKLLSQPCSLEVQKDKLFIGCTDGNVYSVIYKVVPLLGYKTMSLYTTSNFIARAVKTVFRRKYEEVHHLSVGKMYLAALNNNLSIFEFKNNLKSIKTFSLSKKYVSCQILEEEPLLVSCTEPNGNRDFFSFEGKVFSKEHCEFVKEGESMAVVSDTTKQVVLRKSNGISFLYLLAQNEDQLVNFKPDSPSENCEQINVDLGVKSIYLKNNTLIILSNNKIKEYEIFSYKKMLLNCRTEEIYSLHKNYGDLNFMIKYFELLADNENVYKIEAFCKNKNIKRFAFFCYLAQALKKIWTLNLCDIFKKSETLIYFNNLVKKFVNLENKVKMSNGFIDELAQTYYYCSFLNDYNIK
;
A
#
# COMPACT_ATOMS: atom_id res chain seq x y z
N MET A 1 -32.89 28.91 10.62
CA MET A 1 -32.70 27.62 11.32
C MET A 1 -31.23 27.24 11.19
N LYS A 2 -30.55 26.93 12.29
CA LYS A 2 -29.93 25.63 12.56
C LYS A 2 -28.78 25.20 11.61
N ASN A 3 -27.66 25.93 11.64
CA ASN A 3 -26.34 25.33 11.35
C ASN A 3 -25.81 24.48 12.53
N SER A 4 -26.62 24.26 13.58
CA SER A 4 -26.23 23.42 14.71
C SER A 4 -25.96 21.98 14.29
N GLU A 5 -26.76 21.42 13.37
CA GLU A 5 -26.64 20.00 12.98
C GLU A 5 -25.34 19.72 12.23
N ILE A 6 -24.96 20.55 11.25
CA ILE A 6 -23.68 20.39 10.55
C ILE A 6 -22.49 20.67 11.50
N THR A 7 -22.65 21.60 12.45
CA THR A 7 -21.61 21.90 13.44
C THR A 7 -21.42 20.73 14.41
N GLU A 8 -22.50 20.16 14.94
CA GLU A 8 -22.51 18.95 15.76
C GLU A 8 -21.92 17.76 15.00
N ALA A 9 -22.26 17.61 13.73
CA ALA A 9 -21.66 16.61 12.86
C ALA A 9 -20.15 16.80 12.66
N PHE A 10 -19.66 18.05 12.55
CA PHE A 10 -18.22 18.32 12.54
C PHE A 10 -17.56 17.99 13.88
N ILE A 11 -18.23 18.22 15.01
CA ILE A 11 -17.72 17.80 16.32
C ILE A 11 -17.59 16.28 16.37
N GLU A 12 -18.64 15.55 15.95
CA GLU A 12 -18.65 14.09 15.94
C GLU A 12 -17.57 13.50 15.03
N THR A 13 -17.45 14.01 13.81
CA THR A 13 -16.52 13.50 12.78
C THR A 13 -15.06 13.92 13.02
N ASN A 14 -14.81 14.82 13.95
CA ASN A 14 -13.46 15.21 14.39
C ASN A 14 -13.10 14.64 15.77
N LYS A 15 -13.95 13.80 16.38
CA LYS A 15 -13.55 13.04 17.56
C LYS A 15 -12.28 12.25 17.26
N LEU A 16 -11.42 12.16 18.27
CA LEU A 16 -10.20 11.37 18.18
C LEU A 16 -10.59 9.90 17.98
N HIS A 17 -10.11 9.33 16.89
CA HIS A 17 -10.23 7.90 16.62
C HIS A 17 -9.22 7.14 17.48
N PRO A 18 -9.52 5.88 17.84
CA PRO A 18 -8.55 4.99 18.48
C PRO A 18 -7.27 4.92 17.65
N THR A 19 -6.12 4.88 18.32
CA THR A 19 -4.85 4.59 17.63
C THR A 19 -4.79 3.11 17.24
N VAL A 20 -4.00 2.79 16.22
CA VAL A 20 -3.80 1.38 15.80
C VAL A 20 -3.17 0.55 16.93
N GLN A 21 -2.30 1.14 17.75
CA GLN A 21 -1.81 0.51 18.96
C GLN A 21 -2.95 0.17 19.94
N GLU A 22 -3.84 1.12 20.22
CA GLU A 22 -4.98 0.87 21.12
C GLU A 22 -5.87 -0.24 20.58
N ILE A 23 -6.14 -0.24 19.26
CA ILE A 23 -6.90 -1.31 18.63
C ILE A 23 -6.19 -2.64 18.85
N TYR A 24 -4.94 -2.79 18.45
CA TYR A 24 -4.26 -4.09 18.56
C TYR A 24 -4.06 -4.57 19.99
N THR A 25 -3.78 -3.68 20.93
CA THR A 25 -3.48 -4.06 22.33
C THR A 25 -4.72 -4.35 23.17
N ARG A 26 -5.87 -3.80 22.77
CA ARG A 26 -7.13 -3.95 23.50
C ARG A 26 -8.17 -4.77 22.75
N SER A 27 -7.95 -5.09 21.47
CA SER A 27 -8.80 -5.98 20.68
C SER A 27 -8.67 -7.44 21.11
N SER A 28 -9.64 -8.27 20.72
CA SER A 28 -9.50 -9.72 20.79
C SER A 28 -8.33 -10.21 19.90
N ASP A 29 -7.62 -11.23 20.36
CA ASP A 29 -6.63 -11.97 19.57
C ASP A 29 -7.27 -12.81 18.45
N SER A 30 -8.59 -12.98 18.48
CA SER A 30 -9.32 -13.68 17.43
C SER A 30 -9.36 -12.88 16.12
N TYR A 31 -9.62 -13.61 15.03
CA TYR A 31 -9.76 -13.04 13.69
C TYR A 31 -11.20 -13.16 13.21
N SER A 32 -11.70 -12.14 12.53
CA SER A 32 -12.91 -12.28 11.73
C SER A 32 -12.64 -13.13 10.48
N ARG A 33 -13.70 -13.71 9.90
CA ARG A 33 -13.63 -14.63 8.75
C ARG A 33 -14.57 -14.20 7.61
N PHE A 34 -14.53 -12.91 7.27
CA PHE A 34 -15.25 -12.38 6.12
C PHE A 34 -14.56 -12.74 4.81
N LYS A 35 -15.37 -13.02 3.77
CA LYS A 35 -14.86 -13.15 2.41
C LYS A 35 -14.60 -11.76 1.83
N THR A 36 -13.33 -11.41 1.67
CA THR A 36 -12.88 -10.10 1.20
C THR A 36 -12.24 -10.14 -0.17
N LEU A 37 -12.01 -11.32 -0.74
CA LEU A 37 -11.36 -11.50 -2.03
C LEU A 37 -12.32 -11.89 -3.15
N PHE A 38 -12.11 -11.24 -4.29
CA PHE A 38 -12.78 -11.58 -5.55
C PHE A 38 -11.75 -11.83 -6.64
N LEU A 39 -11.77 -13.03 -7.22
CA LEU A 39 -10.94 -13.36 -8.38
C LEU A 39 -11.46 -12.59 -9.60
N LYS A 40 -10.69 -11.59 -10.06
CA LYS A 40 -11.04 -10.79 -11.24
C LYS A 40 -10.70 -11.50 -12.53
N LYS A 41 -9.47 -12.03 -12.60
CA LYS A 41 -8.92 -12.62 -13.83
C LYS A 41 -7.95 -13.74 -13.50
N GLU A 42 -7.89 -14.69 -14.42
CA GLU A 42 -6.89 -15.76 -14.44
C GLU A 42 -6.32 -15.83 -15.85
N HIS A 43 -4.99 -15.86 -15.96
CA HIS A 43 -4.30 -16.05 -17.23
C HIS A 43 -3.38 -17.27 -17.14
N LEU A 44 -3.38 -18.07 -18.21
CA LEU A 44 -2.42 -19.15 -18.39
C LEU A 44 -1.08 -18.57 -18.83
N ILE A 45 0.00 -19.08 -18.23
CA ILE A 45 1.37 -18.69 -18.53
C ILE A 45 2.25 -19.93 -18.64
N ASN A 46 3.39 -19.82 -19.33
CA ASN A 46 4.38 -20.88 -19.38
C ASN A 46 5.74 -20.38 -18.89
N LEU A 47 6.10 -20.79 -17.67
CA LEU A 47 7.38 -20.46 -17.03
C LEU A 47 8.36 -21.65 -17.00
N GLN A 48 8.21 -22.62 -17.92
CA GLN A 48 9.16 -23.71 -18.04
C GLN A 48 10.59 -23.17 -18.25
N ASN A 49 11.53 -23.68 -17.45
CA ASN A 49 12.96 -23.33 -17.46
C ASN A 49 13.29 -21.89 -17.03
N ALA A 50 12.36 -21.17 -16.38
CA ALA A 50 12.68 -19.88 -15.78
C ALA A 50 13.52 -20.03 -14.50
N ASN A 51 14.65 -19.33 -14.41
CA ASN A 51 15.53 -19.36 -13.24
C ASN A 51 15.00 -18.50 -12.09
N LYS A 52 14.65 -17.24 -12.39
CA LYS A 52 14.02 -16.29 -11.48
C LYS A 52 12.81 -15.67 -12.14
N VAL A 53 11.83 -15.30 -11.33
CA VAL A 53 10.57 -14.72 -11.79
C VAL A 53 10.08 -13.66 -10.81
N GLY A 54 9.28 -12.73 -11.29
CA GLY A 54 8.53 -11.79 -10.46
C GLY A 54 7.43 -11.06 -11.22
N ILE A 55 6.63 -10.30 -10.49
CA ILE A 55 5.45 -9.60 -11.02
C ILE A 55 5.77 -8.12 -11.21
N LEU A 56 5.38 -7.58 -12.37
CA LEU A 56 5.42 -6.15 -12.73
C LEU A 56 4.00 -5.65 -12.95
N ALA A 57 3.27 -5.46 -11.85
CA ALA A 57 1.83 -5.21 -11.87
C ALA A 57 1.45 -3.91 -12.59
N GLU A 58 2.29 -2.88 -12.49
CA GLU A 58 2.08 -1.56 -13.10
C GLU A 58 1.89 -1.62 -14.63
N ILE A 59 2.56 -2.57 -15.30
CA ILE A 59 2.50 -2.77 -16.76
C ILE A 59 1.86 -4.11 -17.14
N LYS A 60 1.14 -4.75 -16.21
CA LYS A 60 0.47 -6.04 -16.39
C LYS A 60 1.38 -7.10 -17.02
N SER A 61 2.60 -7.18 -16.51
CA SER A 61 3.61 -8.11 -17.00
C SER A 61 4.24 -8.92 -15.87
N ILE A 62 4.87 -10.02 -16.23
CA ILE A 62 5.81 -10.74 -15.36
C ILE A 62 7.19 -10.64 -15.97
N TRP A 63 8.20 -10.63 -15.11
CA TRP A 63 9.58 -10.79 -15.56
C TRP A 63 10.06 -12.19 -15.22
N PHE A 64 10.89 -12.74 -16.10
CA PHE A 64 11.62 -13.96 -15.81
C PHE A 64 12.97 -13.96 -16.50
N THR A 65 13.88 -14.80 -16.00
CA THR A 65 15.22 -14.90 -16.56
C THR A 65 15.45 -16.31 -17.09
N LYS A 66 16.03 -16.40 -18.28
CA LYS A 66 16.66 -17.62 -18.78
C LYS A 66 18.13 -17.28 -19.00
N GLU A 67 19.01 -18.03 -18.33
CA GLU A 67 20.44 -17.71 -18.29
C GLU A 67 20.69 -16.28 -17.78
N ASN A 68 21.32 -15.42 -18.59
CA ASN A 68 21.55 -14.00 -18.29
C ASN A 68 20.59 -13.05 -19.02
N SER A 69 19.61 -13.55 -19.77
CA SER A 69 18.63 -12.72 -20.48
C SER A 69 17.40 -12.45 -19.62
N LEU A 70 16.86 -11.23 -19.74
CA LEU A 70 15.63 -10.81 -19.09
C LEU A 70 14.48 -10.87 -20.09
N PHE A 71 13.39 -11.54 -19.71
CA PHE A 71 12.16 -11.58 -20.50
C PHE A 71 11.05 -10.88 -19.73
N ILE A 72 10.34 -9.99 -20.40
CA ILE A 72 9.14 -9.32 -19.89
C ILE A 72 7.94 -9.83 -20.69
N TYR A 73 7.07 -10.59 -20.03
CA TYR A 73 5.87 -11.16 -20.64
C TYR A 73 4.63 -10.43 -20.17
N ASN A 74 3.94 -9.77 -21.10
CA ASN A 74 2.65 -9.15 -20.84
C ASN A 74 1.57 -10.21 -20.91
N TYR A 75 0.98 -10.56 -19.76
CA TYR A 75 0.01 -11.64 -19.67
C TYR A 75 -1.40 -11.23 -20.15
N CYS A 76 -1.62 -9.96 -20.48
CA CYS A 76 -2.86 -9.49 -21.11
C CYS A 76 -2.80 -9.55 -22.65
N THR A 77 -1.66 -9.18 -23.24
CA THR A 77 -1.46 -9.16 -24.71
C THR A 77 -0.74 -10.39 -25.22
N THR A 78 -0.19 -11.24 -24.33
CA THR A 78 0.63 -12.42 -24.65
C THR A 78 1.93 -12.11 -25.41
N THR A 79 2.41 -10.87 -25.32
CA THR A 79 3.66 -10.43 -25.95
C THR A 79 4.85 -10.65 -25.01
N VAL A 80 6.01 -10.99 -25.57
CA VAL A 80 7.28 -11.13 -24.86
C VAL A 80 8.27 -10.13 -25.43
N GLU A 81 8.90 -9.36 -24.54
CA GLU A 81 10.06 -8.54 -24.86
C GLU A 81 11.30 -9.16 -24.21
N GLU A 82 12.40 -9.26 -24.96
CA GLU A 82 13.66 -9.82 -24.50
C GLU A 82 14.71 -8.71 -24.41
N ILE A 83 15.33 -8.58 -23.24
CA ILE A 83 16.44 -7.67 -22.99
C ILE A 83 17.69 -8.52 -22.77
N ASN A 84 18.60 -8.38 -23.73
CA ASN A 84 19.87 -9.11 -23.78
C ASN A 84 21.05 -8.26 -23.32
N GLY A 85 22.19 -8.92 -23.08
CA GLY A 85 23.46 -8.24 -22.84
C GLY A 85 23.84 -8.04 -21.37
N PHE A 86 23.16 -8.69 -20.42
CA PHE A 86 23.63 -8.66 -19.03
C PHE A 86 24.85 -9.57 -18.86
N GLY A 87 25.97 -9.01 -18.41
CA GLY A 87 27.20 -9.78 -18.13
C GLY A 87 27.10 -10.71 -16.92
N HIS A 88 26.06 -10.55 -16.10
CA HIS A 88 25.90 -11.28 -14.83
C HIS A 88 24.43 -11.62 -14.58
N SER A 89 24.22 -12.67 -13.78
CA SER A 89 22.87 -13.13 -13.42
C SER A 89 22.04 -12.02 -12.78
N ILE A 90 20.85 -11.79 -13.33
CA ILE A 90 19.85 -10.85 -12.80
C ILE A 90 19.29 -11.40 -11.48
N LEU A 91 19.19 -10.54 -10.47
CA LEU A 91 18.72 -10.88 -9.14
C LEU A 91 17.34 -10.34 -8.84
N PHE A 92 17.09 -9.08 -9.19
CA PHE A 92 15.83 -8.38 -8.93
C PHE A 92 15.45 -7.49 -10.11
N VAL A 93 14.15 -7.39 -10.34
CA VAL A 93 13.57 -6.43 -11.28
C VAL A 93 12.33 -5.82 -10.62
N LYS A 94 12.25 -4.50 -10.56
CA LYS A 94 11.09 -3.75 -10.05
C LYS A 94 10.77 -2.55 -10.95
N ILE A 95 9.51 -2.14 -10.95
CA ILE A 95 9.08 -0.89 -11.56
C ILE A 95 9.05 0.21 -10.50
N PHE A 96 9.42 1.41 -10.92
CA PHE A 96 9.34 2.62 -10.10
C PHE A 96 8.87 3.81 -10.95
N THR A 97 8.34 4.85 -10.30
CA THR A 97 7.96 6.10 -10.95
C THR A 97 9.14 7.06 -10.82
N PRO A 98 9.74 7.55 -11.91
CA PRO A 98 10.94 8.36 -11.81
C PRO A 98 10.69 9.74 -11.19
N THR A 99 11.76 10.35 -10.66
CA THR A 99 11.71 11.74 -10.21
C THR A 99 11.34 12.67 -11.38
N SER A 100 10.43 13.61 -11.11
CA SER A 100 10.02 14.61 -12.10
C SER A 100 11.22 15.42 -12.61
N GLY A 101 11.30 15.61 -13.93
CA GLY A 101 12.35 16.38 -14.58
C GLY A 101 13.60 15.59 -15.00
N ILE A 102 13.69 14.29 -14.69
CA ILE A 102 14.79 13.43 -15.16
C ILE A 102 14.51 12.86 -16.56
N PHE A 103 13.29 12.42 -16.80
CA PHE A 103 12.87 11.83 -18.08
C PHE A 103 11.84 12.73 -18.77
N SER A 104 11.58 12.45 -20.05
CA SER A 104 10.51 13.12 -20.81
C SER A 104 9.14 12.80 -20.19
N LYS A 105 8.14 13.66 -20.46
CA LYS A 105 6.77 13.46 -19.96
C LYS A 105 6.11 12.17 -20.47
N ASN A 106 6.67 11.57 -21.53
CA ASN A 106 6.15 10.32 -22.11
C ASN A 106 6.62 9.08 -21.33
N ILE A 107 7.42 9.22 -20.26
CA ILE A 107 7.91 8.12 -19.43
C ILE A 107 7.22 8.17 -18.07
N ASN A 108 6.25 7.28 -17.86
CA ASN A 108 5.53 7.16 -16.58
C ASN A 108 6.24 6.23 -15.58
N TYR A 109 6.96 5.25 -16.11
CA TYR A 109 7.59 4.20 -15.33
C TYR A 109 9.01 3.95 -15.80
N CYS A 110 9.83 3.43 -14.89
CA CYS A 110 11.16 2.94 -15.18
C CYS A 110 11.29 1.51 -14.65
N LEU A 111 12.02 0.68 -15.39
CA LEU A 111 12.40 -0.66 -14.99
C LEU A 111 13.78 -0.61 -14.34
N PHE A 112 13.84 -0.99 -13.07
CA PHE A 112 15.09 -1.11 -12.34
C PHE A 112 15.55 -2.57 -12.33
N VAL A 113 16.71 -2.84 -12.93
CA VAL A 113 17.30 -4.17 -13.03
C VAL A 113 18.57 -4.23 -12.17
N LEU A 114 18.60 -5.17 -11.24
CA LEU A 114 19.78 -5.48 -10.42
C LEU A 114 20.35 -6.82 -10.83
N THR A 115 21.63 -6.83 -11.21
CA THR A 115 22.42 -8.05 -11.37
C THR A 115 23.26 -8.29 -10.11
N LYS A 116 24.15 -9.30 -10.14
CA LYS A 116 25.14 -9.51 -9.07
C LYS A 116 26.07 -8.32 -8.84
N HIS A 117 26.37 -7.54 -9.88
CA HIS A 117 27.43 -6.52 -9.83
C HIS A 117 27.01 -5.15 -10.38
N GLU A 118 25.84 -5.01 -10.98
CA GLU A 118 25.42 -3.77 -11.64
C GLU A 118 23.95 -3.48 -11.38
N ALA A 119 23.63 -2.20 -11.27
CA ALA A 119 22.27 -1.67 -11.28
C ALA A 119 22.06 -0.88 -12.56
N ILE A 120 20.93 -1.09 -13.23
CA ILE A 120 20.61 -0.47 -14.53
C ILE A 120 19.17 0.02 -14.50
N ILE A 121 18.92 1.20 -15.07
CA ILE A 121 17.57 1.74 -15.27
C ILE A 121 17.22 1.71 -16.76
N TYR A 122 16.04 1.20 -17.09
CA TYR A 122 15.41 1.35 -18.38
C TYR A 122 14.16 2.23 -18.24
N ALA A 123 13.82 2.99 -19.28
CA ALA A 123 12.60 3.78 -19.36
C ALA A 123 11.50 2.93 -19.97
N ILE A 124 10.25 3.15 -19.55
CA ILE A 124 9.06 2.54 -20.13
C ILE A 124 8.20 3.65 -20.72
N GLU A 125 8.02 3.62 -22.04
CA GLU A 125 7.17 4.58 -22.75
C GLU A 125 5.70 4.39 -22.40
N SER A 126 4.99 5.49 -22.16
CA SER A 126 3.62 5.46 -21.64
C SER A 126 2.59 4.91 -22.63
N ASP A 127 2.80 5.15 -23.93
CA ASP A 127 1.84 4.81 -24.97
C ASP A 127 2.02 3.37 -25.47
N THR A 128 3.26 2.90 -25.54
CA THR A 128 3.63 1.61 -26.15
C THR A 128 4.00 0.55 -25.11
N ASN A 129 4.36 0.95 -23.88
CA ASN A 129 5.07 0.14 -22.89
C ASN A 129 6.41 -0.42 -23.39
N ASN A 130 6.99 0.15 -24.46
CA ASN A 130 8.30 -0.27 -24.94
C ASN A 130 9.38 0.06 -23.91
N ILE A 131 10.35 -0.85 -23.74
CA ILE A 131 11.45 -0.67 -22.80
C ILE A 131 12.67 -0.12 -23.53
N VAL A 132 13.13 1.05 -23.09
CA VAL A 132 14.23 1.78 -23.74
C VAL A 132 15.41 1.91 -22.78
N TYR A 133 16.62 1.61 -23.25
CA TYR A 133 17.84 1.78 -22.46
C TYR A 133 18.12 3.27 -22.17
N THR A 134 18.52 3.60 -20.94
CA THR A 134 18.65 5.01 -20.50
C THR A 134 20.07 5.46 -20.17
N ASP A 135 21.08 4.61 -20.37
CA ASP A 135 22.48 4.81 -19.96
C ASP A 135 22.72 4.96 -18.45
N PHE A 136 21.66 5.02 -17.63
CA PHE A 136 21.80 5.01 -16.18
C PHE A 136 22.22 3.61 -15.72
N SER A 137 23.50 3.50 -15.36
CA SER A 137 24.07 2.30 -14.76
C SER A 137 25.11 2.64 -13.69
N CYS A 138 25.24 1.78 -12.68
CA CYS A 138 26.33 1.88 -11.71
C CYS A 138 26.76 0.49 -11.22
N LYS A 139 28.05 0.36 -10.88
CA LYS A 139 28.59 -0.85 -10.27
C LYS A 139 28.20 -0.94 -8.80
N LEU A 140 27.89 -2.15 -8.37
CA LEU A 140 27.55 -2.50 -7.00
C LEU A 140 28.82 -2.83 -6.22
N LEU A 141 28.87 -2.39 -4.96
CA LEU A 141 29.99 -2.63 -4.06
C LEU A 141 29.92 -4.01 -3.38
N SER A 142 28.71 -4.58 -3.29
CA SER A 142 28.44 -5.89 -2.70
C SER A 142 27.23 -6.52 -3.38
N GLN A 143 27.07 -7.83 -3.27
CA GLN A 143 25.96 -8.55 -3.88
C GLN A 143 24.61 -8.15 -3.21
N PRO A 144 23.58 -7.79 -4.01
CA PRO A 144 22.23 -7.53 -3.50
C PRO A 144 21.55 -8.78 -2.92
N CYS A 145 20.91 -8.60 -1.77
CA CYS A 145 20.06 -9.61 -1.12
C CYS A 145 18.60 -9.16 -1.04
N SER A 146 18.33 -7.86 -1.05
CA SER A 146 16.97 -7.31 -1.00
C SER A 146 16.87 -6.00 -1.78
N LEU A 147 15.67 -5.70 -2.27
CA LEU A 147 15.37 -4.49 -3.04
C LEU A 147 13.99 -3.96 -2.64
N GLU A 148 13.94 -2.70 -2.26
CA GLU A 148 12.66 -2.02 -2.00
C GLU A 148 12.58 -0.66 -2.71
N VAL A 149 11.36 -0.32 -3.14
CA VAL A 149 11.09 0.82 -4.00
C VAL A 149 9.91 1.60 -3.43
N GLN A 150 10.07 2.92 -3.31
CA GLN A 150 8.97 3.81 -3.02
C GLN A 150 8.99 5.01 -3.95
N LYS A 151 8.00 5.07 -4.85
CA LYS A 151 7.90 6.11 -5.90
C LYS A 151 9.20 6.17 -6.70
N ASP A 152 10.02 7.19 -6.47
CA ASP A 152 11.27 7.50 -7.16
C ASP A 152 12.52 7.08 -6.38
N LYS A 153 12.34 6.58 -5.15
CA LYS A 153 13.41 6.18 -4.24
C LYS A 153 13.63 4.67 -4.30
N LEU A 154 14.89 4.29 -4.47
CA LEU A 154 15.34 2.91 -4.64
C LEU A 154 16.35 2.56 -3.53
N PHE A 155 16.12 1.46 -2.83
CA PHE A 155 16.97 0.99 -1.74
C PHE A 155 17.38 -0.47 -1.95
N ILE A 156 18.67 -0.75 -1.74
CA ILE A 156 19.27 -2.07 -1.93
C ILE A 156 19.90 -2.51 -0.62
N GLY A 157 19.52 -3.69 -0.14
CA GLY A 157 20.18 -4.36 0.98
C GLY A 157 21.14 -5.42 0.45
N CYS A 158 22.34 -5.49 1.01
CA CYS A 158 23.43 -6.31 0.46
C CYS A 158 23.98 -7.32 1.47
N THR A 159 24.78 -8.27 0.97
CA THR A 159 25.48 -9.29 1.76
C THR A 159 26.49 -8.73 2.76
N ASP A 160 26.95 -7.49 2.57
CA ASP A 160 27.86 -6.77 3.47
C ASP A 160 27.13 -6.12 4.67
N GLY A 161 25.82 -6.37 4.80
CA GLY A 161 24.98 -5.81 5.85
C GLY A 161 24.67 -4.32 5.70
N ASN A 162 25.07 -3.71 4.58
CA ASN A 162 24.79 -2.31 4.31
C ASN A 162 23.51 -2.14 3.50
N VAL A 163 22.92 -0.95 3.67
CA VAL A 163 21.83 -0.45 2.85
C VAL A 163 22.36 0.66 1.97
N TYR A 164 22.03 0.59 0.69
CA TYR A 164 22.41 1.55 -0.34
C TYR A 164 21.17 2.24 -0.90
N SER A 165 21.21 3.56 -0.99
CA SER A 165 20.25 4.36 -1.75
C SER A 165 20.82 4.62 -3.14
N VAL A 166 20.03 4.36 -4.16
CA VAL A 166 20.42 4.65 -5.55
C VAL A 166 20.06 6.09 -5.87
N ILE A 167 21.06 6.86 -6.30
CA ILE A 167 20.90 8.26 -6.70
C ILE A 167 21.16 8.34 -8.19
N TYR A 168 20.14 8.74 -8.96
CA TYR A 168 20.22 8.97 -10.39
C TYR A 168 19.81 10.41 -10.71
N LYS A 169 20.61 11.13 -11.51
CA LYS A 169 20.42 12.55 -11.81
C LYS A 169 20.91 12.89 -13.22
N VAL A 170 20.27 13.87 -13.84
CA VAL A 170 20.75 14.52 -15.07
C VAL A 170 21.36 15.86 -14.69
N VAL A 171 22.60 16.12 -15.11
CA VAL A 171 23.27 17.41 -14.92
C VAL A 171 22.77 18.37 -16.00
N PRO A 172 22.00 19.43 -15.66
CA PRO A 172 21.28 20.24 -16.65
C PRO A 172 22.18 20.93 -17.69
N LEU A 173 23.39 21.35 -17.28
CA LEU A 173 24.29 22.11 -18.15
C LEU A 173 24.94 21.26 -19.26
N LEU A 174 25.12 19.95 -19.02
CA LEU A 174 25.86 19.04 -19.89
C LEU A 174 25.01 17.90 -20.44
N GLY A 175 23.76 17.77 -19.98
CA GLY A 175 22.91 16.61 -20.27
C GLY A 175 23.47 15.30 -19.70
N TYR A 176 24.50 15.35 -18.85
CA TYR A 176 25.21 14.17 -18.38
C TYR A 176 24.36 13.40 -17.38
N LYS A 177 24.14 12.12 -17.67
CA LYS A 177 23.41 11.19 -16.79
C LYS A 177 24.38 10.58 -15.80
N THR A 178 24.03 10.62 -14.52
CA THR A 178 24.84 10.05 -13.44
C THR A 178 23.99 9.12 -12.60
N MET A 179 24.56 7.98 -12.21
CA MET A 179 23.96 7.03 -11.28
C MET A 179 25.03 6.60 -10.27
N SER A 180 24.69 6.61 -8.99
CA SER A 180 25.62 6.30 -7.92
C SER A 180 24.90 5.64 -6.74
N LEU A 181 25.68 4.98 -5.89
CA LEU A 181 25.19 4.38 -4.65
C LEU A 181 25.66 5.19 -3.45
N TYR A 182 24.72 5.53 -2.58
CA TYR A 182 25.01 6.18 -1.30
C TYR A 182 24.70 5.24 -0.14
N THR A 183 25.57 5.18 0.86
CA THR A 183 25.36 4.42 2.10
C THR A 183 25.82 5.24 3.30
N THR A 184 25.24 4.94 4.46
CA THR A 184 25.63 5.56 5.74
C THR A 184 26.93 4.99 6.31
N SER A 185 27.41 3.85 5.81
CA SER A 185 28.63 3.23 6.30
C SER A 185 29.88 3.93 5.73
N ASN A 186 30.65 4.54 6.65
CA ASN A 186 31.95 5.10 6.32
C ASN A 186 32.88 4.01 5.79
N PHE A 187 33.73 4.38 4.82
CA PHE A 187 34.71 3.48 4.22
C PHE A 187 35.60 2.77 5.27
N ILE A 188 35.98 3.49 6.33
CA ILE A 188 36.77 2.95 7.45
C ILE A 188 36.03 1.83 8.18
N ALA A 189 34.72 1.98 8.44
CA ALA A 189 33.93 0.95 9.12
C ALA A 189 33.83 -0.34 8.29
N ARG A 190 33.79 -0.22 6.95
CA ARG A 190 33.86 -1.35 6.02
C ARG A 190 35.25 -2.01 6.04
N ALA A 191 36.32 -1.22 5.97
CA ALA A 191 37.69 -1.73 6.00
C ALA A 191 38.01 -2.49 7.30
N VAL A 192 37.62 -1.92 8.45
CA VAL A 192 37.81 -2.53 9.79
C VAL A 192 37.14 -3.89 9.88
N LYS A 193 35.86 -4.01 9.49
CA LYS A 193 35.14 -5.30 9.55
C LYS A 193 35.76 -6.36 8.65
N THR A 194 36.26 -5.98 7.47
CA THR A 194 36.97 -6.87 6.55
C THR A 194 38.29 -7.36 7.15
N VAL A 195 39.05 -6.48 7.81
CA VAL A 195 40.32 -6.85 8.49
C VAL A 195 40.09 -7.81 9.66
N PHE A 196 39.01 -7.61 10.43
CA PHE A 196 38.69 -8.47 11.59
C PHE A 196 37.93 -9.76 11.24
N ARG A 197 37.71 -10.08 9.95
CA ARG A 197 36.99 -11.28 9.48
C ARG A 197 35.65 -11.54 10.18
N ARG A 198 34.97 -10.50 10.66
CA ARG A 198 33.63 -10.66 11.22
C ARG A 198 32.67 -10.99 10.08
N LYS A 199 31.86 -12.05 10.22
CA LYS A 199 30.81 -12.35 9.23
C LYS A 199 29.87 -11.15 9.16
N TYR A 200 29.71 -10.61 7.95
CA TYR A 200 28.66 -9.64 7.68
C TYR A 200 27.31 -10.35 7.74
N GLU A 201 26.35 -9.72 8.40
CA GLU A 201 24.97 -10.21 8.43
C GLU A 201 24.22 -9.56 7.28
N GLU A 202 23.80 -10.37 6.32
CA GLU A 202 23.12 -9.91 5.12
C GLU A 202 21.79 -9.21 5.45
N VAL A 203 21.47 -8.15 4.70
CA VAL A 203 20.15 -7.49 4.79
C VAL A 203 19.16 -8.28 3.96
N HIS A 204 18.44 -9.21 4.59
CA HIS A 204 17.52 -10.12 3.91
C HIS A 204 16.14 -9.50 3.63
N HIS A 205 15.74 -8.45 4.34
CA HIS A 205 14.46 -7.75 4.08
C HIS A 205 14.57 -6.23 4.25
N LEU A 206 13.87 -5.49 3.40
CA LEU A 206 13.71 -4.04 3.46
C LEU A 206 12.22 -3.69 3.46
N SER A 207 11.84 -2.64 4.17
CA SER A 207 10.50 -2.07 4.09
C SER A 207 10.57 -0.55 4.19
N VAL A 208 9.82 0.14 3.35
CA VAL A 208 9.89 1.59 3.16
C VAL A 208 8.53 2.23 3.42
N GLY A 209 8.46 3.11 4.42
CA GLY A 209 7.33 4.02 4.67
C GLY A 209 7.54 5.35 3.97
N LYS A 210 6.82 6.42 4.29
CA LYS A 210 6.96 7.75 3.64
C LYS A 210 8.25 8.46 4.04
N MET A 211 8.75 8.23 5.26
CA MET A 211 9.89 8.91 5.86
C MET A 211 10.99 7.96 6.31
N TYR A 212 10.62 6.73 6.67
CA TYR A 212 11.50 5.74 7.29
C TYR A 212 11.67 4.47 6.48
N LEU A 213 12.88 3.93 6.50
CA LEU A 213 13.24 2.65 5.92
C LEU A 213 13.66 1.71 7.05
N ALA A 214 13.05 0.53 7.12
CA ALA A 214 13.51 -0.55 7.96
C ALA A 214 14.37 -1.53 7.15
N ALA A 215 15.48 -1.95 7.74
CA ALA A 215 16.32 -3.02 7.24
C ALA A 215 16.45 -4.11 8.29
N LEU A 216 16.20 -5.35 7.86
CA LEU A 216 16.22 -6.52 8.71
C LEU A 216 17.41 -7.40 8.35
N ASN A 217 18.22 -7.68 9.36
CA ASN A 217 19.20 -8.77 9.43
C ASN A 217 18.98 -9.50 10.76
N ASN A 218 20.02 -9.82 11.56
CA ASN A 218 19.77 -10.25 12.94
C ASN A 218 19.35 -9.07 13.85
N ASN A 219 19.47 -7.85 13.35
CA ASN A 219 18.99 -6.63 13.98
C ASN A 219 17.93 -5.97 13.10
N LEU A 220 17.15 -5.08 13.71
CA LEU A 220 16.23 -4.19 12.99
C LEU A 220 16.84 -2.79 12.99
N SER A 221 17.24 -2.30 11.82
CA SER A 221 17.81 -0.95 11.66
C SER A 221 16.82 -0.02 10.97
N ILE A 222 16.62 1.15 11.56
CA ILE A 222 15.73 2.21 11.06
C ILE A 222 16.57 3.36 10.51
N PHE A 223 16.21 3.80 9.30
CA PHE A 223 16.82 4.93 8.63
C PHE A 223 15.77 5.99 8.30
N GLU A 224 16.13 7.26 8.38
CA GLU A 224 15.39 8.37 7.79
C GLU A 224 15.91 8.62 6.37
N PHE A 225 15.03 8.98 5.43
CA PHE A 225 15.45 9.27 4.05
C PHE A 225 14.76 10.51 3.43
N LYS A 226 14.26 11.45 4.25
CA LYS A 226 13.61 12.67 3.76
C LYS A 226 14.50 13.46 2.78
N ASN A 227 15.76 13.68 3.15
CA ASN A 227 16.77 14.37 2.31
C ASN A 227 17.92 13.44 1.89
N ASN A 228 18.50 12.73 2.86
CA ASN A 228 19.57 11.75 2.67
C ASN A 228 19.29 10.54 3.56
N LEU A 229 19.83 9.38 3.20
CA LEU A 229 19.74 8.19 4.05
C LEU A 229 20.57 8.42 5.34
N LYS A 230 19.94 8.31 6.51
CA LYS A 230 20.59 8.49 7.82
C LYS A 230 20.11 7.39 8.77
N SER A 231 21.03 6.69 9.42
CA SER A 231 20.68 5.72 10.46
C SER A 231 20.20 6.45 11.72
N ILE A 232 19.05 6.04 12.26
CA ILE A 232 18.43 6.64 13.45
C ILE A 232 18.56 5.69 14.64
N LYS A 233 18.21 4.42 14.45
CA LYS A 233 18.05 3.45 15.52
C LYS A 233 18.35 2.04 15.02
N THR A 234 18.96 1.22 15.86
CA THR A 234 19.10 -0.21 15.63
C THR A 234 18.65 -0.96 16.88
N PHE A 235 17.79 -1.96 16.70
CA PHE A 235 17.32 -2.86 17.75
C PHE A 235 18.00 -4.21 17.60
N SER A 236 18.60 -4.70 18.68
CA SER A 236 19.07 -6.08 18.77
C SER A 236 17.87 -6.99 18.97
N LEU A 237 17.68 -7.95 18.07
CA LEU A 237 16.52 -8.85 18.10
C LEU A 237 16.86 -10.13 18.84
N SER A 238 15.98 -10.55 19.76
CA SER A 238 16.12 -11.83 20.48
C SER A 238 15.58 -13.03 19.69
N LYS A 239 14.80 -12.75 18.64
CA LYS A 239 14.15 -13.75 17.77
C LYS A 239 14.59 -13.55 16.32
N LYS A 240 14.42 -14.61 15.51
CA LYS A 240 14.59 -14.54 14.06
C LYS A 240 13.30 -14.06 13.41
N TYR A 241 13.41 -13.14 12.46
CA TYR A 241 12.28 -12.62 11.69
C TYR A 241 12.53 -12.79 10.19
N VAL A 242 11.48 -13.08 9.45
CA VAL A 242 11.52 -13.31 7.99
C VAL A 242 11.20 -12.05 7.19
N SER A 243 10.48 -11.11 7.79
CA SER A 243 10.03 -9.87 7.15
C SER A 243 9.84 -8.76 8.17
N CYS A 244 9.94 -7.52 7.72
CA CYS A 244 9.55 -6.32 8.47
C CYS A 244 8.64 -5.44 7.61
N GLN A 245 7.74 -4.68 8.24
CA GLN A 245 6.84 -3.73 7.59
C GLN A 245 6.81 -2.41 8.35
N ILE A 246 7.21 -1.32 7.69
CA ILE A 246 7.05 0.03 8.21
C ILE A 246 5.55 0.40 8.26
N LEU A 247 5.12 0.94 9.40
CA LEU A 247 3.76 1.40 9.66
C LEU A 247 3.68 2.95 9.65
N GLU A 248 4.65 3.62 10.30
CA GLU A 248 4.68 5.09 10.52
C GLU A 248 3.42 5.67 11.17
N GLU A 249 2.88 4.97 12.16
CA GLU A 249 1.69 5.40 12.90
C GLU A 249 2.07 5.62 14.36
N GLU A 250 2.25 6.86 14.80
CA GLU A 250 2.74 7.12 16.15
C GLU A 250 1.86 6.44 17.24
N PRO A 251 2.48 5.70 18.20
CA PRO A 251 3.93 5.49 18.38
C PRO A 251 4.50 4.23 17.70
N LEU A 252 3.69 3.45 16.97
CA LEU A 252 4.12 2.26 16.22
C LEU A 252 4.89 2.63 14.95
N LEU A 253 6.12 2.15 14.88
CA LEU A 253 7.01 2.44 13.76
C LEU A 253 7.05 1.30 12.75
N VAL A 254 7.22 0.07 13.23
CA VAL A 254 7.50 -1.10 12.39
C VAL A 254 6.98 -2.38 13.03
N SER A 255 6.55 -3.32 12.22
CA SER A 255 6.25 -4.69 12.63
C SER A 255 7.27 -5.66 12.05
N CYS A 256 7.62 -6.72 12.78
CA CYS A 256 8.48 -7.81 12.33
C CYS A 256 7.72 -9.13 12.41
N THR A 257 7.78 -9.94 11.36
CA THR A 257 7.08 -11.24 11.28
C THR A 257 8.06 -12.39 11.50
N GLU A 258 7.74 -13.25 12.47
CA GLU A 258 8.47 -14.47 12.79
C GLU A 258 8.18 -15.58 11.74
N PRO A 259 9.02 -16.63 11.64
CA PRO A 259 8.77 -17.77 10.74
C PRO A 259 7.44 -18.50 10.98
N ASN A 260 6.86 -18.38 12.19
CA ASN A 260 5.56 -18.96 12.53
C ASN A 260 4.37 -18.02 12.24
N GLY A 261 4.62 -16.83 11.67
CA GLY A 261 3.59 -15.85 11.33
C GLY A 261 3.23 -14.88 12.46
N ASN A 262 3.77 -15.07 13.67
CA ASN A 262 3.58 -14.11 14.76
C ASN A 262 4.25 -12.79 14.42
N ARG A 263 3.67 -11.69 14.90
CA ARG A 263 4.15 -10.33 14.64
C ARG A 263 4.53 -9.63 15.93
N ASP A 264 5.72 -9.08 15.96
CA ASP A 264 6.15 -8.17 17.02
C ASP A 264 6.11 -6.73 16.50
N PHE A 265 5.53 -5.82 17.28
CA PHE A 265 5.38 -4.41 16.92
C PHE A 265 6.33 -3.56 17.74
N PHE A 266 7.01 -2.61 17.10
CA PHE A 266 8.07 -1.80 17.70
C PHE A 266 7.77 -0.30 17.55
N SER A 267 8.09 0.46 18.59
CA SER A 267 8.23 1.92 18.59
C SER A 267 9.71 2.29 18.59
N PHE A 268 10.04 3.60 18.65
CA PHE A 268 11.43 4.04 18.84
C PHE A 268 12.04 3.60 20.19
N GLU A 269 11.19 3.31 21.18
CA GLU A 269 11.62 2.90 22.53
C GLU A 269 11.91 1.40 22.60
N GLY A 270 11.27 0.59 21.76
CA GLY A 270 11.48 -0.86 21.72
C GLY A 270 10.23 -1.61 21.27
N LYS A 271 10.19 -2.91 21.60
CA LYS A 271 9.01 -3.74 21.36
C LYS A 271 7.86 -3.27 22.25
N VAL A 272 6.69 -3.07 21.65
CA VAL A 272 5.47 -2.63 22.32
C VAL A 272 4.57 -3.82 22.67
N PHE A 273 4.27 -4.68 21.70
CA PHE A 273 3.43 -5.87 21.89
C PHE A 273 3.68 -6.94 20.82
N SER A 274 3.04 -8.10 20.97
CA SER A 274 3.03 -9.20 20.01
C SER A 274 1.61 -9.53 19.60
N LYS A 275 1.42 -10.01 18.36
CA LYS A 275 0.17 -10.59 17.88
C LYS A 275 0.41 -11.95 17.27
N GLU A 276 -0.39 -12.93 17.70
CA GLU A 276 -0.31 -14.29 17.21
C GLU A 276 -0.93 -14.44 15.82
N HIS A 277 -0.43 -15.38 15.02
CA HIS A 277 -1.01 -15.70 13.72
C HIS A 277 -2.38 -16.39 13.84
N CYS A 278 -3.23 -16.27 12.82
CA CYS A 278 -4.57 -16.89 12.85
C CYS A 278 -4.57 -18.43 12.86
N GLU A 279 -3.43 -19.06 12.57
CA GLU A 279 -3.25 -20.51 12.63
C GLU A 279 -1.89 -20.89 13.20
N PHE A 280 -1.83 -22.02 13.89
CA PHE A 280 -0.58 -22.55 14.44
C PHE A 280 0.29 -23.09 13.30
N VAL A 281 1.40 -22.41 13.03
CA VAL A 281 2.43 -22.86 12.07
C VAL A 281 3.37 -23.82 12.80
N LYS A 282 3.56 -25.02 12.26
CA LYS A 282 4.41 -26.04 12.87
C LYS A 282 5.87 -25.80 12.50
N GLU A 283 6.79 -26.27 13.33
CA GLU A 283 8.22 -26.27 13.01
C GLU A 283 8.50 -27.04 11.71
N GLY A 284 9.39 -26.50 10.85
CA GLY A 284 9.81 -27.11 9.59
C GLY A 284 9.11 -26.59 8.33
N GLU A 285 8.16 -25.67 8.46
CA GLU A 285 7.45 -25.07 7.32
C GLU A 285 8.18 -23.82 6.80
N SER A 286 8.20 -23.63 5.48
CA SER A 286 8.75 -22.40 4.89
C SER A 286 7.66 -21.35 4.75
N MET A 287 8.02 -20.11 5.06
CA MET A 287 7.12 -18.96 5.03
C MET A 287 7.67 -17.87 4.12
N ALA A 288 6.81 -17.32 3.27
CA ALA A 288 7.06 -16.05 2.58
C ALA A 288 5.98 -15.06 2.98
N VAL A 289 6.39 -13.81 3.19
CA VAL A 289 5.52 -12.74 3.67
C VAL A 289 5.61 -11.58 2.70
N VAL A 290 4.45 -11.08 2.28
CA VAL A 290 4.34 -9.82 1.53
C VAL A 290 3.37 -8.94 2.28
N SER A 291 3.80 -7.73 2.61
CA SER A 291 3.02 -6.79 3.42
C SER A 291 2.80 -5.49 2.67
N ASP A 292 1.65 -4.89 2.95
CA ASP A 292 1.31 -3.49 2.74
C ASP A 292 0.99 -2.89 4.13
N THR A 293 0.81 -1.58 4.26
CA THR A 293 0.62 -0.91 5.56
C THR A 293 -0.50 -1.52 6.40
N THR A 294 -1.61 -1.93 5.77
CA THR A 294 -2.81 -2.43 6.46
C THR A 294 -3.13 -3.90 6.19
N LYS A 295 -2.31 -4.57 5.36
CA LYS A 295 -2.59 -5.92 4.88
C LYS A 295 -1.31 -6.74 4.82
N GLN A 296 -1.43 -8.03 5.07
CA GLN A 296 -0.33 -8.95 4.97
C GLN A 296 -0.80 -10.24 4.32
N VAL A 297 0.00 -10.75 3.39
CA VAL A 297 -0.20 -12.06 2.81
C VAL A 297 0.91 -12.98 3.29
N VAL A 298 0.52 -14.09 3.90
CA VAL A 298 1.41 -15.12 4.42
C VAL A 298 1.25 -16.37 3.56
N LEU A 299 2.32 -16.76 2.87
CA LEU A 299 2.42 -18.03 2.15
C LEU A 299 3.17 -19.03 3.00
N ARG A 300 2.48 -20.08 3.41
CA ARG A 300 3.02 -21.24 4.12
C ARG A 300 3.15 -22.40 3.16
N LYS A 301 4.29 -23.07 3.14
CA LYS A 301 4.48 -24.33 2.39
C LYS A 301 4.78 -25.46 3.36
N SER A 302 3.93 -26.49 3.33
CA SER A 302 4.00 -27.67 4.19
C SER A 302 3.80 -28.92 3.34
N ASN A 303 4.78 -29.83 3.33
CA ASN A 303 4.74 -31.09 2.58
C ASN A 303 4.30 -30.95 1.10
N GLY A 304 4.78 -29.90 0.42
CA GLY A 304 4.43 -29.61 -0.97
C GLY A 304 3.09 -28.87 -1.17
N ILE A 305 2.25 -28.78 -0.14
CA ILE A 305 1.00 -28.00 -0.16
C ILE A 305 1.31 -26.55 0.20
N SER A 306 0.70 -25.61 -0.53
CA SER A 306 0.81 -24.18 -0.28
C SER A 306 -0.50 -23.66 0.29
N PHE A 307 -0.43 -22.99 1.45
CA PHE A 307 -1.55 -22.30 2.08
C PHE A 307 -1.25 -20.82 2.08
N LEU A 308 -2.20 -20.01 1.61
CA LEU A 308 -2.04 -18.57 1.54
C LEU A 308 -3.12 -17.91 2.40
N TYR A 309 -2.73 -17.01 3.28
CA TYR A 309 -3.64 -16.28 4.16
C TYR A 309 -3.51 -14.78 3.90
N LEU A 310 -4.63 -14.11 3.68
CA LEU A 310 -4.72 -12.66 3.70
C LEU A 310 -5.17 -12.22 5.09
N LEU A 311 -4.32 -11.46 5.76
CA LEU A 311 -4.61 -10.72 6.97
C LEU A 311 -4.90 -9.27 6.58
N ALA A 312 -6.00 -8.71 7.03
CA ALA A 312 -6.35 -7.31 6.79
C ALA A 312 -6.93 -6.68 8.06
N GLN A 313 -6.54 -5.44 8.35
CA GLN A 313 -7.12 -4.68 9.45
C GLN A 313 -8.62 -4.44 9.22
N ASN A 314 -9.41 -4.60 10.28
CA ASN A 314 -10.84 -4.33 10.26
C ASN A 314 -11.08 -2.82 10.35
N GLU A 315 -11.54 -2.21 9.25
CA GLU A 315 -11.83 -0.77 9.18
C GLU A 315 -12.89 -0.35 10.21
N ASP A 316 -13.84 -1.23 10.56
CA ASP A 316 -14.85 -0.95 11.57
C ASP A 316 -14.26 -0.63 12.95
N GLN A 317 -13.11 -1.21 13.31
CA GLN A 317 -12.44 -0.93 14.59
C GLN A 317 -11.82 0.47 14.63
N LEU A 318 -11.51 1.09 13.49
CA LEU A 318 -11.01 2.47 13.41
C LEU A 318 -12.11 3.50 13.67
N VAL A 319 -13.36 3.17 13.33
CA VAL A 319 -14.50 4.11 13.43
C VAL A 319 -15.42 3.84 14.62
N ASN A 320 -15.48 2.59 15.10
CA ASN A 320 -16.29 2.19 16.24
C ASN A 320 -15.56 1.11 17.05
N PHE A 321 -14.53 1.53 17.77
CA PHE A 321 -13.68 0.63 18.53
C PHE A 321 -14.44 -0.17 19.59
N LYS A 322 -14.21 -1.48 19.61
CA LYS A 322 -14.76 -2.38 20.62
C LYS A 322 -13.65 -3.30 21.13
N PRO A 323 -13.25 -3.19 22.41
CA PRO A 323 -12.16 -3.99 22.98
C PRO A 323 -12.29 -5.50 22.71
N ASP A 324 -13.45 -6.11 22.88
CA ASP A 324 -13.55 -7.58 22.70
C ASP A 324 -13.80 -8.01 21.25
N SER A 325 -13.67 -7.10 20.27
CA SER A 325 -13.88 -7.41 18.85
C SER A 325 -12.56 -7.72 18.12
N PRO A 326 -12.60 -8.59 17.09
CA PRO A 326 -11.44 -8.86 16.25
C PRO A 326 -10.89 -7.58 15.58
N SER A 327 -9.59 -7.33 15.72
CA SER A 327 -8.91 -6.21 15.03
C SER A 327 -8.60 -6.49 13.56
N GLU A 328 -8.60 -7.76 13.15
CA GLU A 328 -8.24 -8.18 11.80
C GLU A 328 -9.13 -9.30 11.28
N ASN A 329 -9.24 -9.33 9.96
CA ASN A 329 -9.81 -10.41 9.18
C ASN A 329 -8.71 -11.36 8.70
N CYS A 330 -8.93 -12.68 8.80
CA CYS A 330 -8.05 -13.70 8.21
C CYS A 330 -8.85 -14.54 7.20
N GLU A 331 -8.55 -14.36 5.91
CA GLU A 331 -9.14 -15.12 4.81
C GLU A 331 -8.09 -16.08 4.22
N GLN A 332 -8.39 -17.38 4.19
CA GLN A 332 -7.57 -18.37 3.53
C GLN A 332 -7.89 -18.43 2.02
N ILE A 333 -6.85 -18.48 1.21
CA ILE A 333 -6.93 -18.45 -0.26
C ILE A 333 -6.46 -19.79 -0.79
N ASN A 334 -7.31 -20.40 -1.63
CA ASN A 334 -6.94 -21.59 -2.37
C ASN A 334 -5.97 -21.20 -3.50
N VAL A 335 -4.72 -21.64 -3.37
CA VAL A 335 -3.65 -21.38 -4.34
C VAL A 335 -3.21 -22.65 -5.05
N ASP A 336 -2.72 -22.51 -6.28
CA ASP A 336 -2.17 -23.63 -7.02
C ASP A 336 -0.83 -24.08 -6.39
N LEU A 337 -0.45 -25.33 -6.65
CA LEU A 337 0.87 -25.82 -6.25
C LEU A 337 1.96 -25.00 -6.95
N GLY A 338 3.01 -24.67 -6.20
CA GLY A 338 4.19 -24.00 -6.75
C GLY A 338 4.05 -22.49 -6.94
N VAL A 339 3.45 -21.78 -5.98
CA VAL A 339 3.50 -20.31 -5.93
C VAL A 339 4.95 -19.83 -5.96
N LYS A 340 5.26 -18.97 -6.94
CA LYS A 340 6.59 -18.41 -7.23
C LYS A 340 6.74 -16.98 -6.76
N SER A 341 5.72 -16.15 -6.92
CA SER A 341 5.75 -14.74 -6.53
C SER A 341 4.36 -14.26 -6.13
N ILE A 342 4.32 -13.30 -5.20
CA ILE A 342 3.10 -12.66 -4.72
C ILE A 342 3.34 -11.15 -4.79
N TYR A 343 2.35 -10.43 -5.27
CA TYR A 343 2.34 -8.98 -5.26
C TYR A 343 1.10 -8.50 -4.52
N LEU A 344 1.30 -7.58 -3.57
CA LEU A 344 0.25 -6.98 -2.77
C LEU A 344 0.45 -5.47 -2.77
N LYS A 345 -0.56 -4.71 -3.20
CA LYS A 345 -0.58 -3.25 -3.11
C LYS A 345 -2.00 -2.74 -3.09
N ASN A 346 -2.34 -1.89 -2.14
CA ASN A 346 -3.66 -1.30 -1.98
C ASN A 346 -4.76 -2.37 -1.87
N ASN A 347 -5.58 -2.49 -2.93
CA ASN A 347 -6.73 -3.40 -3.03
C ASN A 347 -6.50 -4.49 -4.10
N THR A 348 -5.24 -4.73 -4.47
CA THR A 348 -4.87 -5.70 -5.50
C THR A 348 -3.91 -6.73 -4.93
N LEU A 349 -4.24 -8.00 -5.13
CA LEU A 349 -3.41 -9.15 -4.84
C LEU A 349 -3.21 -9.93 -6.13
N ILE A 350 -1.95 -10.15 -6.52
CA ILE A 350 -1.60 -10.95 -7.69
C ILE A 350 -0.74 -12.12 -7.24
N ILE A 351 -1.14 -13.33 -7.65
CA ILE A 351 -0.44 -14.57 -7.31
C ILE A 351 0.10 -15.18 -8.59
N LEU A 352 1.41 -15.38 -8.65
CA LEU A 352 2.11 -16.02 -9.74
C LEU A 352 2.50 -17.44 -9.34
N SER A 353 1.95 -18.41 -10.07
CA SER A 353 2.28 -19.84 -9.97
C SER A 353 3.07 -20.29 -11.21
N ASN A 354 3.42 -21.57 -11.29
CA ASN A 354 4.18 -22.10 -12.45
C ASN A 354 3.50 -21.91 -13.80
N ASN A 355 2.16 -22.02 -13.83
CA ASN A 355 1.36 -22.09 -15.06
C ASN A 355 0.22 -21.06 -15.11
N LYS A 356 0.05 -20.28 -14.05
CA LYS A 356 -1.06 -19.34 -13.91
C LYS A 356 -0.62 -18.06 -13.22
N ILE A 357 -1.27 -16.96 -13.61
CA ILE A 357 -1.32 -15.73 -12.84
C ILE A 357 -2.79 -15.41 -12.52
N LYS A 358 -3.07 -15.20 -11.23
CA LYS A 358 -4.41 -14.89 -10.72
C LYS A 358 -4.41 -13.48 -10.14
N GLU A 359 -5.32 -12.65 -10.63
CA GLU A 359 -5.54 -11.28 -10.15
C GLU A 359 -6.78 -11.25 -9.26
N TYR A 360 -6.59 -10.90 -8.00
CA TYR A 360 -7.65 -10.71 -7.02
C TYR A 360 -7.83 -9.23 -6.71
N GLU A 361 -9.09 -8.84 -6.57
CA GLU A 361 -9.47 -7.62 -5.91
C GLU A 361 -9.77 -7.89 -4.43
N ILE A 362 -9.12 -7.13 -3.56
CA ILE A 362 -9.44 -7.07 -2.14
C ILE A 362 -10.53 -6.02 -1.99
N PHE A 363 -11.68 -6.42 -1.47
CA PHE A 363 -12.81 -5.54 -1.27
C PHE A 363 -12.49 -4.44 -0.27
N SER A 364 -12.61 -3.20 -0.71
CA SER A 364 -12.85 -2.06 0.18
C SER A 364 -14.16 -2.25 0.94
N TYR A 365 -14.38 -1.53 2.05
CA TYR A 365 -15.65 -1.59 2.78
C TYR A 365 -16.88 -1.37 1.87
N LYS A 366 -16.82 -0.48 0.87
CA LYS A 366 -17.91 -0.25 -0.10
C LYS A 366 -18.29 -1.55 -0.82
N LYS A 367 -17.28 -2.21 -1.38
CA LYS A 367 -17.46 -3.48 -2.09
C LYS A 367 -17.89 -4.61 -1.17
N MET A 368 -17.42 -4.64 0.08
CA MET A 368 -17.92 -5.58 1.06
C MET A 368 -19.43 -5.38 1.27
N LEU A 369 -19.87 -4.15 1.58
CA LEU A 369 -21.29 -3.86 1.82
C LEU A 369 -22.20 -4.18 0.62
N LEU A 370 -21.70 -4.03 -0.60
CA LEU A 370 -22.46 -4.31 -1.83
C LEU A 370 -22.50 -5.80 -2.21
N ASN A 371 -21.44 -6.56 -1.92
CA ASN A 371 -21.28 -7.94 -2.41
C ASN A 371 -21.44 -9.02 -1.34
N CYS A 372 -21.34 -8.68 -0.06
CA CYS A 372 -21.50 -9.62 1.04
C CYS A 372 -22.93 -10.18 1.14
N ARG A 373 -23.03 -11.33 1.80
CA ARG A 373 -24.32 -11.93 2.15
C ARG A 373 -25.00 -11.13 3.27
N THR A 374 -26.31 -11.29 3.42
CA THR A 374 -27.09 -10.55 4.42
C THR A 374 -26.58 -10.79 5.84
N GLU A 375 -26.12 -12.00 6.16
CA GLU A 375 -25.56 -12.35 7.47
C GLU A 375 -24.24 -11.60 7.75
N GLU A 376 -23.37 -11.52 6.74
CA GLU A 376 -22.11 -10.77 6.82
C GLU A 376 -22.39 -9.25 6.95
N ILE A 377 -23.39 -8.73 6.22
CA ILE A 377 -23.83 -7.34 6.34
C ILE A 377 -24.36 -7.05 7.76
N TYR A 378 -25.10 -7.99 8.36
CA TYR A 378 -25.55 -7.85 9.75
C TYR A 378 -24.38 -7.79 10.74
N SER A 379 -23.35 -8.64 10.57
CA SER A 379 -22.13 -8.57 11.37
C SER A 379 -21.41 -7.23 11.19
N LEU A 380 -21.28 -6.74 9.95
CA LEU A 380 -20.71 -5.41 9.66
C LEU A 380 -21.54 -4.30 10.32
N HIS A 381 -22.87 -4.33 10.21
CA HIS A 381 -23.77 -3.39 10.88
C HIS A 381 -23.54 -3.36 12.39
N LYS A 382 -23.47 -4.54 13.02
CA LYS A 382 -23.17 -4.65 14.45
C LYS A 382 -21.81 -4.03 14.77
N ASN A 383 -20.78 -4.26 13.95
CA ASN A 383 -19.43 -3.76 14.19
C ASN A 383 -19.33 -2.23 14.02
N TYR A 384 -19.76 -1.69 12.88
CA TYR A 384 -19.77 -0.26 12.61
C TYR A 384 -20.69 0.52 13.59
N GLY A 385 -21.78 -0.11 14.04
CA GLY A 385 -22.83 0.56 14.80
C GLY A 385 -23.74 1.43 13.92
N ASP A 386 -24.94 1.71 14.39
CA ASP A 386 -26.01 2.39 13.63
C ASP A 386 -25.54 3.67 12.92
N LEU A 387 -24.83 4.55 13.64
CA LEU A 387 -24.39 5.85 13.12
C LEU A 387 -23.40 5.68 11.95
N ASN A 388 -22.28 5.00 12.16
CA ASN A 388 -21.25 4.85 11.13
C ASN A 388 -21.74 4.01 9.95
N PHE A 389 -22.56 2.98 10.21
CA PHE A 389 -23.15 2.18 9.15
C PHE A 389 -24.08 3.04 8.26
N MET A 390 -24.91 3.91 8.86
CA MET A 390 -25.75 4.85 8.10
C MET A 390 -24.93 5.87 7.31
N ILE A 391 -23.80 6.36 7.85
CA ILE A 391 -22.88 7.23 7.12
C ILE A 391 -22.37 6.54 5.85
N LYS A 392 -21.92 5.27 5.96
CA LYS A 392 -21.49 4.48 4.79
C LYS A 392 -22.64 4.24 3.79
N TYR A 393 -23.86 4.03 4.28
CA TYR A 393 -25.06 3.93 3.42
C TYR A 393 -25.30 5.21 2.61
N PHE A 394 -25.20 6.39 3.23
CA PHE A 394 -25.34 7.67 2.51
C PHE A 394 -24.21 7.89 1.50
N GLU A 395 -22.99 7.47 1.82
CA GLU A 395 -21.88 7.52 0.88
C GLU A 395 -22.15 6.68 -0.38
N LEU A 396 -22.66 5.45 -0.21
CA LEU A 396 -23.04 4.59 -1.32
C LEU A 396 -24.22 5.16 -2.14
N LEU A 397 -25.22 5.73 -1.47
CA LEU A 397 -26.34 6.40 -2.15
C LEU A 397 -25.89 7.59 -3.00
N ALA A 398 -24.97 8.40 -2.48
CA ALA A 398 -24.43 9.57 -3.17
C ALA A 398 -23.61 9.16 -4.40
N ASP A 399 -22.95 7.99 -4.33
CA ASP A 399 -22.21 7.37 -5.43
C ASP A 399 -23.11 6.62 -6.44
N ASN A 400 -24.45 6.66 -6.27
CA ASN A 400 -25.43 5.97 -7.12
C ASN A 400 -25.35 4.43 -7.09
N GLU A 401 -24.85 3.85 -6.01
CA GLU A 401 -24.80 2.40 -5.86
C GLU A 401 -26.18 1.80 -5.52
N ASN A 402 -26.39 0.52 -5.85
CA ASN A 402 -27.59 -0.21 -5.46
C ASN A 402 -27.51 -0.68 -4.00
N VAL A 403 -28.21 0.02 -3.11
CA VAL A 403 -28.14 -0.16 -1.66
C VAL A 403 -29.31 -0.91 -1.04
N TYR A 404 -30.20 -1.53 -1.82
CA TYR A 404 -31.44 -2.16 -1.31
C TYR A 404 -31.19 -3.13 -0.14
N LYS A 405 -30.12 -3.93 -0.21
CA LYS A 405 -29.74 -4.88 0.87
C LYS A 405 -29.32 -4.18 2.16
N ILE A 406 -28.66 -3.03 2.04
CA ILE A 406 -28.09 -2.26 3.15
C ILE A 406 -29.19 -1.40 3.80
N GLU A 407 -30.11 -0.88 2.99
CA GLU A 407 -31.21 -0.02 3.42
C GLU A 407 -32.10 -0.68 4.48
N ALA A 408 -32.26 -2.01 4.42
CA ALA A 408 -33.02 -2.77 5.42
C ALA A 408 -32.50 -2.59 6.86
N PHE A 409 -31.21 -2.30 7.03
CA PHE A 409 -30.56 -2.05 8.32
C PHE A 409 -30.58 -0.57 8.72
N CYS A 410 -30.89 0.35 7.80
CA CYS A 410 -30.84 1.81 8.01
C CYS A 410 -32.22 2.40 8.38
N LYS A 411 -32.96 1.75 9.28
CA LYS A 411 -34.35 2.11 9.63
C LYS A 411 -34.50 3.05 10.84
N ASN A 412 -33.45 3.22 11.64
CA ASN A 412 -33.49 4.06 12.85
C ASN A 412 -33.60 5.55 12.47
N LYS A 413 -34.83 6.07 12.48
CA LYS A 413 -35.15 7.45 12.08
C LYS A 413 -34.50 8.52 12.98
N ASN A 414 -34.24 8.19 14.24
CA ASN A 414 -33.67 9.14 15.21
C ASN A 414 -32.22 9.49 14.86
N ILE A 415 -31.46 8.51 14.35
CA ILE A 415 -30.04 8.70 13.98
C ILE A 415 -29.90 9.09 12.51
N LYS A 416 -30.85 8.70 11.64
CA LYS A 416 -30.75 8.88 10.18
C LYS A 416 -30.44 10.32 9.76
N ARG A 417 -31.09 11.31 10.35
CA ARG A 417 -30.84 12.73 10.06
C ARG A 417 -29.44 13.16 10.50
N PHE A 418 -29.03 12.78 11.70
CA PHE A 418 -27.70 13.11 12.21
C PHE A 418 -26.59 12.44 11.39
N ALA A 419 -26.75 11.16 11.06
CA ALA A 419 -25.82 10.42 10.19
C ALA A 419 -25.67 11.05 8.80
N PHE A 420 -26.76 11.59 8.24
CA PHE A 420 -26.71 12.34 7.00
C PHE A 420 -25.80 13.57 7.10
N PHE A 421 -25.96 14.40 8.15
CA PHE A 421 -25.08 15.55 8.37
C PHE A 421 -23.64 15.13 8.69
N CYS A 422 -23.42 14.02 9.39
CA CYS A 422 -22.08 13.46 9.60
C CYS A 422 -21.41 13.08 8.27
N TYR A 423 -22.15 12.46 7.34
CA TYR A 423 -21.64 12.19 5.99
C TYR A 423 -21.26 13.49 5.26
N LEU A 424 -22.14 14.50 5.28
CA LEU A 424 -21.85 15.80 4.66
C LEU A 424 -20.59 16.44 5.28
N ALA A 425 -20.47 16.44 6.60
CA ALA A 425 -19.31 16.98 7.33
C ALA A 425 -18.00 16.26 6.95
N GLN A 426 -18.02 14.92 6.90
CA GLN A 426 -16.84 14.13 6.48
C GLN A 426 -16.39 14.49 5.07
N ALA A 427 -17.34 14.64 4.14
CA ALA A 427 -17.06 15.00 2.76
C ALA A 427 -16.61 16.47 2.61
N LEU A 428 -17.12 17.39 3.44
CA LEU A 428 -16.77 18.82 3.41
C LEU A 428 -15.46 19.15 4.15
N LYS A 429 -14.93 18.25 4.98
CA LYS A 429 -13.78 18.50 5.86
C LYS A 429 -12.58 19.17 5.19
N LYS A 430 -12.30 18.85 3.92
CA LYS A 430 -11.16 19.43 3.17
C LYS A 430 -11.36 20.89 2.76
N ILE A 431 -12.60 21.35 2.64
CA ILE A 431 -12.93 22.69 2.14
C ILE A 431 -13.61 23.57 3.18
N TRP A 432 -14.15 22.98 4.25
CA TRP A 432 -14.91 23.68 5.28
C TRP A 432 -14.15 24.84 5.94
N THR A 433 -12.84 24.66 6.17
CA THR A 433 -11.98 25.66 6.82
C THR A 433 -11.14 26.46 5.84
N LEU A 434 -11.24 26.19 4.54
CA LEU A 434 -10.49 26.94 3.55
C LEU A 434 -11.12 28.32 3.36
N ASN A 435 -10.27 29.34 3.21
CA ASN A 435 -10.74 30.63 2.72
C ASN A 435 -11.29 30.42 1.31
N LEU A 436 -12.49 30.96 1.03
CA LEU A 436 -13.11 30.87 -0.28
C LEU A 436 -12.13 31.29 -1.39
N CYS A 437 -11.36 32.36 -1.19
CA CYS A 437 -10.37 32.85 -2.15
C CYS A 437 -9.31 31.79 -2.51
N ASP A 438 -8.96 30.90 -1.58
CA ASP A 438 -7.94 29.87 -1.79
C ASP A 438 -8.48 28.62 -2.49
N ILE A 439 -9.80 28.38 -2.40
CA ILE A 439 -10.48 27.31 -3.14
C ILE A 439 -10.37 27.55 -4.65
N PHE A 440 -10.47 28.82 -5.10
CA PHE A 440 -10.47 29.18 -6.52
C PHE A 440 -9.06 29.43 -7.10
N LYS A 441 -8.05 29.65 -6.26
CA LYS A 441 -6.63 29.70 -6.72
C LYS A 441 -6.10 28.33 -7.16
N LYS A 442 -6.70 27.24 -6.67
CA LYS A 442 -6.27 25.87 -6.94
C LYS A 442 -7.33 25.14 -7.75
N SER A 443 -7.08 24.95 -9.05
CA SER A 443 -8.00 24.25 -9.97
C SER A 443 -8.48 22.89 -9.43
N GLU A 444 -7.61 22.13 -8.78
CA GLU A 444 -7.94 20.84 -8.17
C GLU A 444 -8.99 20.96 -7.05
N THR A 445 -8.90 22.00 -6.21
CA THR A 445 -9.84 22.21 -5.09
C THR A 445 -11.21 22.64 -5.61
N LEU A 446 -11.25 23.45 -6.67
CA LEU A 446 -12.50 23.80 -7.36
C LEU A 446 -13.18 22.58 -8.00
N ILE A 447 -12.43 21.74 -8.71
CA ILE A 447 -12.94 20.50 -9.31
C ILE A 447 -13.48 19.58 -8.22
N TYR A 448 -12.77 19.45 -7.09
CA TYR A 448 -13.22 18.69 -5.94
C TYR A 448 -14.55 19.23 -5.37
N PHE A 449 -14.67 20.55 -5.19
CA PHE A 449 -15.90 21.16 -4.67
C PHE A 449 -17.10 20.94 -5.61
N ASN A 450 -16.92 21.11 -6.92
CA ASN A 450 -17.95 20.81 -7.92
C ASN A 450 -18.44 19.37 -7.83
N ASN A 451 -17.51 18.41 -7.74
CA ASN A 451 -17.85 17.00 -7.62
C ASN A 451 -18.62 16.69 -6.33
N LEU A 452 -18.29 17.36 -5.21
CA LEU A 452 -19.04 17.24 -3.97
C LEU A 452 -20.47 17.78 -4.10
N VAL A 453 -20.64 18.98 -4.66
CA VAL A 453 -21.96 19.59 -4.88
C VAL A 453 -22.85 18.67 -5.71
N LYS A 454 -22.33 18.12 -6.82
CA LYS A 454 -23.07 17.14 -7.65
C LYS A 454 -23.52 15.92 -6.85
N LYS A 455 -22.64 15.36 -6.02
CA LYS A 455 -22.97 14.21 -5.15
C LYS A 455 -24.06 14.55 -4.14
N PHE A 456 -23.98 15.72 -3.52
CA PHE A 456 -24.94 16.15 -2.50
C PHE A 456 -26.31 16.48 -3.09
N VAL A 457 -26.38 17.18 -4.22
CA VAL A 457 -27.65 17.44 -4.92
C VAL A 457 -28.34 16.14 -5.32
N ASN A 458 -27.57 15.17 -5.83
CA ASN A 458 -28.10 13.84 -6.12
C ASN A 458 -28.63 13.13 -4.87
N LEU A 459 -27.89 13.20 -3.76
CA LEU A 459 -28.32 12.62 -2.49
C LEU A 459 -29.60 13.30 -1.96
N GLU A 460 -29.70 14.63 -2.06
CA GLU A 460 -30.87 15.39 -1.61
C GLU A 460 -32.12 15.03 -2.40
N ASN A 461 -32.01 14.82 -3.71
CA ASN A 461 -33.12 14.37 -4.54
C ASN A 461 -33.71 13.02 -4.08
N LYS A 462 -32.88 12.15 -3.49
CA LYS A 462 -33.28 10.83 -2.99
C LYS A 462 -33.83 10.87 -1.57
N VAL A 463 -33.24 11.68 -0.68
CA VAL A 463 -33.47 11.59 0.77
C VAL A 463 -34.25 12.79 1.32
N LYS A 464 -34.12 13.98 0.73
CA LYS A 464 -34.78 15.24 1.11
C LYS A 464 -34.67 15.56 2.62
N MET A 465 -33.43 15.65 3.10
CA MET A 465 -33.14 15.79 4.54
C MET A 465 -32.31 17.02 4.90
N SER A 466 -31.77 17.76 3.93
CA SER A 466 -30.83 18.85 4.18
C SER A 466 -31.44 20.12 4.79
N ASN A 467 -32.77 20.27 4.73
CA ASN A 467 -33.47 21.52 5.10
C ASN A 467 -32.88 22.76 4.40
N GLY A 468 -32.50 22.64 3.12
CA GLY A 468 -31.96 23.74 2.31
C GLY A 468 -30.44 23.92 2.40
N PHE A 469 -29.75 23.23 3.32
CA PHE A 469 -28.29 23.34 3.44
C PHE A 469 -27.56 22.97 2.13
N ILE A 470 -27.99 21.91 1.45
CA ILE A 470 -27.37 21.49 0.18
C ILE A 470 -27.63 22.52 -0.92
N ASP A 471 -28.81 23.15 -0.93
CA ASP A 471 -29.15 24.20 -1.89
C ASP A 471 -28.30 25.46 -1.65
N GLU A 472 -28.13 25.87 -0.39
CA GLU A 472 -27.24 26.98 -0.01
C GLU A 472 -25.78 26.69 -0.40
N LEU A 473 -25.30 25.47 -0.19
CA LEU A 473 -23.96 25.05 -0.59
C LEU A 473 -23.79 25.08 -2.11
N ALA A 474 -24.79 24.58 -2.85
CA ALA A 474 -24.78 24.62 -4.31
C ALA A 474 -24.80 26.05 -4.84
N GLN A 475 -25.65 26.92 -4.28
CA GLN A 475 -25.69 28.35 -4.60
C GLN A 475 -24.35 29.02 -4.32
N THR A 476 -23.71 28.71 -3.19
CA THR A 476 -22.38 29.22 -2.85
C THR A 476 -21.35 28.81 -3.90
N TYR A 477 -21.33 27.54 -4.29
CA TYR A 477 -20.46 27.06 -5.36
C TYR A 477 -20.72 27.80 -6.68
N TYR A 478 -21.98 27.93 -7.10
CA TYR A 478 -22.31 28.60 -8.36
C TYR A 478 -21.96 30.09 -8.35
N TYR A 479 -22.24 30.79 -7.26
CA TYR A 479 -21.87 32.19 -7.08
C TYR A 479 -20.36 32.36 -7.17
N CYS A 480 -19.59 31.53 -6.46
CA CYS A 480 -18.14 31.64 -6.51
C CYS A 480 -17.54 31.20 -7.85
N SER A 481 -18.11 30.18 -8.52
CA SER A 481 -17.74 29.80 -9.89
C SER A 481 -17.96 30.96 -10.85
N PHE A 482 -19.09 31.65 -10.73
CA PHE A 482 -19.39 32.85 -11.51
C PHE A 482 -18.34 33.94 -11.26
N LEU A 483 -18.01 34.27 -10.00
CA LEU A 483 -16.97 35.26 -9.71
C LEU A 483 -15.61 34.91 -10.36
N ASN A 484 -15.24 33.63 -10.34
CA ASN A 484 -14.02 33.14 -10.96
C ASN A 484 -14.03 33.29 -12.49
N ASP A 485 -15.16 33.00 -13.15
CA ASP A 485 -15.31 33.17 -14.60
C ASP A 485 -15.12 34.64 -15.05
N TYR A 486 -15.40 35.60 -14.16
CA TYR A 486 -15.19 37.04 -14.39
C TYR A 486 -13.85 37.57 -13.85
N ASN A 487 -12.93 36.70 -13.42
CA ASN A 487 -11.62 37.06 -12.84
C ASN A 487 -11.70 38.00 -11.62
N ILE A 488 -12.79 37.96 -10.86
CA ILE A 488 -12.95 38.73 -9.61
C ILE A 488 -12.23 37.94 -8.51
N LYS A 489 -11.14 38.49 -7.99
CA LYS A 489 -10.24 37.84 -7.02
C LYS A 489 -10.59 38.13 -5.57
#